data_AF-A0ABD2ZN09-F1
#
_entry.id   AF-A0ABD2ZN09-F1
#
_cell.length_a   1.000
_cell.length_b   1.000
_cell.length_c   1.000
_cell.angle_alpha   90.00
_cell.angle_beta   90.00
_cell.angle_gamma   90.00
#
_symmetry.space_group_name_H-M   'P 1'
#
loop_
_entity.id
_entity.type
_entity.pdbx_description
1 polymer ?
#
loop_
_entity_poly.entity_id
_entity_poly.type
_entity_poly.pdbx_seq_one_letter_code
_entity_poly.pdbx_strand_id
1 'polypeptide(L)'
;MGFSVLHVSRTKEYPYLKNATSQLWSFKSTATILNAGMNMLSNWKMFIGFQNQEILGSATNAVLVSGDDFPAPVGNGTHLEGCPQTDLEASVDAAGDFTKIQGQIELLGIQFGIRRFRPPGYILCLRQ
;
A
#
# COMPACT_ATOMS: atom_id res chain seq x y z
N MET A 1 10.14 2.65 17.14
CA MET A 1 9.92 2.69 15.68
C MET A 1 8.45 2.44 15.42
N GLY A 2 7.81 3.25 14.59
CA GLY A 2 6.40 3.12 14.24
C GLY A 2 6.21 2.94 12.74
N PHE A 3 5.24 2.11 12.36
CA PHE A 3 4.84 1.89 10.98
C PHE A 3 3.33 2.04 10.87
N SER A 4 2.86 2.72 9.85
CA SER A 4 1.43 2.81 9.55
C SER A 4 1.18 2.84 8.06
N VAL A 5 0.03 2.30 7.66
CA VAL A 5 -0.49 2.42 6.29
C VAL A 5 -1.89 2.98 6.39
N LEU A 6 -2.13 4.09 5.70
CA LEU A 6 -3.43 4.72 5.59
C LEU A 6 -3.99 4.45 4.20
N HIS A 7 -5.15 3.79 4.13
CA HIS A 7 -5.89 3.67 2.89
C HIS A 7 -6.62 4.99 2.61
N VAL A 8 -6.29 5.65 1.49
CA VAL A 8 -6.81 6.97 1.15
C VAL A 8 -8.10 6.85 0.36
N SER A 9 -8.08 6.09 -0.75
CA SER A 9 -9.24 5.98 -1.63
C SER A 9 -9.16 4.77 -2.53
N ARG A 10 -10.31 4.45 -3.13
CA ARG A 10 -10.46 3.43 -4.15
C ARG A 10 -11.45 3.89 -5.21
N THR A 11 -11.03 3.85 -6.47
CA THR A 11 -11.86 4.27 -7.61
C THR A 11 -12.03 3.12 -8.57
N LYS A 12 -13.23 2.98 -9.14
CA LYS A 12 -13.50 1.97 -10.16
C LYS A 12 -12.70 2.33 -11.40
N GLU A 13 -11.92 1.39 -11.92
CA GLU A 13 -11.06 1.64 -13.08
C GLU A 13 -11.63 1.03 -14.36
N TYR A 14 -11.31 1.62 -15.51
CA TYR A 14 -11.73 1.06 -16.79
C TYR A 14 -10.99 -0.26 -17.11
N PRO A 15 -11.62 -1.18 -17.87
CA PRO A 15 -13.00 -1.14 -18.31
C PRO A 15 -13.98 -1.46 -17.17
N TYR A 16 -15.14 -0.81 -17.17
CA TYR A 16 -16.20 -1.11 -16.20
C TYR A 16 -16.91 -2.41 -16.55
N LEU A 17 -16.66 -3.43 -15.74
CA LEU A 17 -17.28 -4.74 -15.87
C LEU A 17 -18.60 -4.80 -15.12
N LYS A 18 -19.53 -5.59 -15.64
CA LYS A 18 -20.79 -5.95 -14.95
C LYS A 18 -20.52 -6.93 -13.79
N ASN A 19 -19.49 -7.77 -13.92
CA ASN A 19 -19.09 -8.69 -12.87
C ASN A 19 -18.20 -7.99 -11.83
N ALA A 20 -18.74 -7.79 -10.63
CA ALA A 20 -18.05 -7.09 -9.55
C ALA A 20 -16.75 -7.77 -9.08
N THR A 21 -16.63 -9.09 -9.23
CA THR A 21 -15.42 -9.84 -8.84
C THR A 21 -14.29 -9.66 -9.83
N SER A 22 -14.60 -9.42 -11.11
CA SER A 22 -13.61 -9.14 -12.14
C SER A 22 -13.25 -7.65 -12.23
N GLN A 23 -14.00 -6.78 -11.54
CA GLN A 23 -13.82 -5.34 -11.63
C GLN A 23 -12.47 -4.89 -11.05
N LEU A 24 -11.75 -4.10 -11.84
CA LEU A 24 -10.53 -3.42 -11.44
C LEU A 24 -10.83 -2.18 -10.60
N TRP A 25 -10.03 -1.98 -9.57
CA TRP A 25 -10.12 -0.78 -8.75
C TRP A 25 -8.74 -0.19 -8.56
N SER A 26 -8.56 1.06 -8.96
CA SER A 26 -7.38 1.83 -8.56
C SER A 26 -7.46 2.14 -7.07
N PHE A 27 -6.33 2.07 -6.37
CA PHE A 27 -6.22 2.44 -4.97
C PHE A 27 -5.13 3.49 -4.78
N LYS A 28 -5.36 4.37 -3.80
CA LYS A 28 -4.35 5.26 -3.23
C LYS A 28 -4.15 4.91 -1.77
N SER A 29 -2.91 4.80 -1.32
CA SER A 29 -2.57 4.57 0.08
C SER A 29 -1.28 5.30 0.44
N THR A 30 -1.12 5.65 1.71
CA THR A 30 0.08 6.31 2.21
C THR A 30 0.70 5.42 3.28
N ALA A 31 1.93 4.97 3.06
CA ALA A 31 2.71 4.23 4.04
C ALA A 31 3.70 5.19 4.72
N THR A 32 3.80 5.08 6.04
CA THR A 32 4.61 5.97 6.86
C THR A 32 5.48 5.14 7.79
N ILE A 33 6.77 5.46 7.81
CA ILE A 33 7.75 4.95 8.77
C ILE A 33 8.24 6.10 9.64
N LEU A 34 8.32 5.88 10.95
CA LEU A 34 8.79 6.87 11.92
C LEU A 34 9.87 6.26 12.84
N ASN A 35 11.07 6.83 12.79
CA ASN A 35 12.16 6.53 13.70
C ASN A 35 12.09 7.37 14.98
N ALA A 36 11.16 7.02 15.87
CA ALA A 36 11.08 7.56 17.22
C ALA A 36 12.16 7.01 18.20
N GLY A 37 13.23 6.38 17.68
CA GLY A 37 14.26 5.71 18.48
C GLY A 37 15.46 6.58 18.81
N MET A 38 16.35 6.03 19.63
CA MET A 38 17.64 6.64 19.98
C MET A 38 18.77 6.32 19.00
N ASN A 39 18.53 5.39 18.07
CA ASN A 39 19.52 4.94 17.10
C ASN A 39 19.08 5.33 15.70
N MET A 40 20.05 5.62 14.84
CA MET A 40 19.83 5.81 13.41
C MET A 40 19.31 4.53 12.77
N LEU A 41 18.36 4.67 11.83
CA LEU A 41 17.84 3.58 11.04
C LEU A 41 18.40 3.68 9.62
N SER A 42 19.49 2.97 9.37
CA SER A 42 20.15 2.94 8.06
C SER A 42 19.49 1.94 7.10
N ASN A 43 19.38 2.31 5.83
CA ASN A 43 18.81 1.55 4.73
C ASN A 43 17.50 0.85 5.11
N TRP A 44 16.54 1.66 5.55
CA TRP A 44 15.29 1.12 6.07
C TRP A 44 14.50 0.40 4.98
N LYS A 45 13.88 -0.71 5.37
CA LYS A 45 13.03 -1.52 4.52
C LYS A 45 11.69 -1.73 5.21
N MET A 46 10.62 -1.59 4.44
CA MET A 46 9.25 -1.85 4.91
C MET A 46 8.65 -2.96 4.07
N PHE A 47 8.16 -4.00 4.74
CA PHE A 47 7.28 -4.97 4.11
C PHE A 47 5.84 -4.44 4.10
N ILE A 48 5.20 -4.51 2.94
CA ILE A 48 3.78 -4.20 2.79
C ILE A 48 3.07 -5.45 2.30
N GLY A 49 2.16 -5.94 3.13
CA GLY A 49 1.27 -7.04 2.78
C GLY A 49 0.07 -6.54 1.98
N PHE A 50 -0.22 -7.22 0.87
CA PHE A 50 -1.39 -7.01 0.05
C PHE A 50 -2.37 -8.18 0.25
N GLN A 51 -3.68 -7.94 0.17
CA GLN A 51 -4.69 -8.93 0.53
C GLN A 51 -5.31 -9.64 -0.67
N ASN A 52 -5.12 -9.11 -1.87
CA ASN A 52 -5.70 -9.61 -3.10
C ASN A 52 -4.57 -9.87 -4.11
N GLN A 53 -4.86 -9.71 -5.40
CA GLN A 53 -3.85 -9.78 -6.46
C GLN A 53 -3.47 -8.38 -6.92
N GLU A 54 -2.94 -7.55 -6.03
CA GLU A 54 -2.60 -6.17 -6.33
C GLU A 54 -1.42 -6.04 -7.29
N ILE A 55 -1.50 -5.04 -8.15
CA ILE A 55 -0.40 -4.54 -8.99
C ILE A 55 -0.09 -3.13 -8.50
N LEU A 56 1.15 -2.89 -8.10
CA LEU A 56 1.62 -1.57 -7.72
C LEU A 56 2.04 -0.82 -8.98
N GLY A 57 1.42 0.33 -9.22
CA GLY A 57 1.68 1.17 -10.39
C GLY A 57 2.72 2.25 -10.12
N SER A 58 2.86 2.70 -8.88
CA SER A 58 3.97 3.55 -8.44
C SER A 58 4.11 3.58 -6.92
N ALA A 59 5.31 3.93 -6.47
CA ALA A 59 5.62 4.29 -5.09
C ALA A 59 6.44 5.59 -5.09
N THR A 60 5.93 6.64 -4.45
CA THR A 60 6.69 7.89 -4.29
C THR A 60 7.67 7.76 -3.15
N ASN A 61 8.90 8.26 -3.32
CA ASN A 61 9.97 8.23 -2.33
C ASN A 61 10.45 6.82 -1.91
N ALA A 62 10.13 5.79 -2.70
CA ALA A 62 10.54 4.43 -2.44
C ALA A 62 10.67 3.62 -3.74
N VAL A 63 11.48 2.58 -3.69
CA VAL A 63 11.67 1.62 -4.78
C VAL A 63 11.43 0.19 -4.30
N LEU A 64 11.14 -0.71 -5.23
CA LEU A 64 11.00 -2.13 -4.95
C LEU A 64 12.38 -2.73 -4.69
N VAL A 65 12.54 -3.41 -3.56
CA VAL A 65 13.78 -4.12 -3.22
C VAL A 65 14.06 -5.26 -4.21
N SER A 66 13.03 -5.79 -4.88
CA SER A 66 13.20 -6.81 -5.93
C SER A 66 13.90 -6.26 -7.19
N GLY A 67 13.94 -4.94 -7.36
CA GLY A 67 14.49 -4.29 -8.56
C GLY A 67 13.55 -4.32 -9.77
N ASP A 68 12.30 -4.76 -9.59
CA ASP A 68 11.30 -4.74 -10.67
C ASP A 68 10.87 -3.30 -10.98
N ASP A 69 10.60 -3.04 -12.25
CA ASP A 69 10.01 -1.78 -12.70
C ASP A 69 8.50 -1.75 -12.46
N PHE A 70 7.97 -0.55 -12.19
CA PHE A 70 6.53 -0.34 -12.15
C PHE A 70 5.94 -0.33 -13.57
N PRO A 71 4.74 -0.91 -13.79
CA PRO A 71 3.89 -1.57 -12.80
C PRO A 71 4.35 -2.99 -12.43
N ALA A 72 4.35 -3.32 -11.15
CA ALA A 72 4.83 -4.60 -10.62
C ALA A 72 3.75 -5.39 -9.87
N PRO A 73 3.67 -6.72 -10.03
CA PRO A 73 2.74 -7.56 -9.27
C PRO A 73 3.21 -7.70 -7.80
N VAL A 74 2.37 -7.33 -6.85
CA VAL A 74 2.70 -7.29 -5.41
C VAL A 74 1.75 -8.11 -4.54
N GLY A 75 0.91 -8.97 -5.12
CA GLY A 75 -0.14 -9.72 -4.41
C GLY A 75 0.35 -10.60 -3.24
N ASN A 76 1.62 -11.06 -3.26
CA ASN A 76 2.20 -11.81 -2.14
C ASN A 76 2.85 -10.92 -1.06
N GLY A 77 2.63 -9.60 -1.15
CA GLY A 77 3.41 -8.60 -0.43
C GLY A 77 4.66 -8.19 -1.20
N THR A 78 5.21 -7.04 -0.81
CA THR A 78 6.48 -6.55 -1.35
C THR A 78 7.30 -5.85 -0.28
N HIS A 79 8.60 -5.72 -0.54
CA HIS A 79 9.50 -4.91 0.26
C HIS A 79 9.82 -3.62 -0.49
N LEU A 80 9.63 -2.50 0.19
CA LEU A 80 10.04 -1.19 -0.28
C LEU A 80 11.22 -0.70 0.54
N GLU A 81 12.13 0.00 -0.12
CA GLU A 81 13.22 0.75 0.50
C GLU A 81 13.13 2.23 0.12
N GLY A 82 13.61 3.10 1.01
CA GLY A 82 13.52 4.54 0.81
C GLY A 82 14.43 5.06 -0.31
N CYS A 83 13.91 5.95 -1.16
CA CYS A 83 14.67 6.59 -2.22
C CYS A 83 14.09 7.99 -2.52
N PRO A 84 14.84 9.09 -2.37
CA PRO A 84 16.28 9.17 -2.11
C PRO A 84 16.66 9.02 -0.63
N GLN A 85 15.69 9.05 0.29
CA GLN A 85 15.95 8.97 1.72
C GLN A 85 16.03 7.52 2.19
N THR A 86 17.21 6.92 2.09
CA THR A 86 17.48 5.54 2.52
C THR A 86 17.62 5.40 4.02
N ASP A 87 17.97 6.47 4.72
CA ASP A 87 18.27 6.47 6.15
C ASP A 87 17.33 7.43 6.90
N LEU A 88 17.00 7.08 8.15
CA LEU A 88 16.30 7.97 9.08
C LEU A 88 17.18 8.22 10.30
N GLU A 89 17.40 9.49 10.63
CA GLU A 89 18.16 9.90 11.82
C GLU A 89 17.48 9.42 13.10
N ALA A 90 18.25 9.35 14.19
CA ALA A 90 17.67 9.14 15.52
C ALA A 90 16.87 10.37 15.95
N SER A 91 15.76 10.18 16.66
CA SER A 91 14.93 11.30 17.15
C SER A 91 15.67 12.24 18.10
N VAL A 92 16.65 11.70 18.84
CA VAL A 92 17.54 12.45 19.71
C VAL A 92 18.43 13.41 18.91
N ASP A 93 19.04 12.93 17.82
CA ASP A 93 19.99 13.71 17.02
C ASP A 93 19.28 14.73 16.13
N ALA A 94 18.10 14.35 15.61
CA ALA A 94 17.27 15.20 14.79
C ALA A 94 16.50 16.26 15.59
N ALA A 95 16.59 16.26 16.93
CA ALA A 95 15.82 17.14 17.81
C ALA A 95 14.30 17.14 17.52
N GLY A 96 13.76 16.00 17.07
CA GLY A 96 12.35 15.86 16.68
C GLY A 96 11.98 16.38 15.29
N ASP A 97 12.95 16.66 14.42
CA ASP A 97 12.68 17.03 13.02
C ASP A 97 12.13 15.84 12.21
N PHE A 98 10.81 15.85 11.98
CA PHE A 98 10.08 14.82 11.23
C PHE A 98 10.63 14.61 9.82
N THR A 99 11.24 15.62 9.18
CA THR A 99 11.79 15.45 7.83
C THR A 99 12.96 14.47 7.80
N LYS A 100 13.66 14.29 8.93
CA LYS A 100 14.84 13.42 9.05
C LYS A 100 14.54 12.08 9.70
N ILE A 101 13.46 12.01 10.49
CA ILE A 101 13.08 10.80 11.24
C ILE A 101 11.89 10.08 10.64
N GLN A 102 11.27 10.61 9.58
CA GLN A 102 10.08 10.06 8.95
C GLN A 102 10.30 9.84 7.45
N GLY A 103 9.86 8.67 6.96
CA GLY A 103 9.67 8.40 5.54
C GLY A 103 8.19 8.28 5.22
N GLN A 104 7.73 8.97 4.17
CA GLN A 104 6.36 8.87 3.68
C GLN A 104 6.35 8.43 2.22
N ILE A 105 5.59 7.38 1.95
CA ILE A 105 5.47 6.71 0.66
C ILE A 105 4.03 6.82 0.20
N GLU A 106 3.81 7.41 -0.97
CA GLU A 106 2.50 7.33 -1.63
C GLU A 106 2.47 6.13 -2.58
N LEU A 107 1.49 5.27 -2.40
CA LEU A 107 1.28 4.06 -3.18
C LEU A 107 0.07 4.26 -4.08
N LEU A 108 0.27 4.06 -5.38
CA LEU A 108 -0.79 4.00 -6.37
C LEU A 108 -0.74 2.65 -7.05
N GLY A 109 -1.88 1.98 -7.16
CA GLY A 109 -1.93 0.68 -7.80
C GLY A 109 -3.33 0.25 -8.16
N ILE A 110 -3.44 -0.96 -8.66
CA ILE A 110 -4.69 -1.62 -9.03
C ILE A 110 -4.86 -2.82 -8.12
N GLN A 111 -6.09 -3.04 -7.66
CA GLN A 111 -6.46 -4.27 -6.97
C GLN A 111 -7.58 -4.99 -7.72
N PHE A 112 -7.50 -6.31 -7.68
CA PHE A 112 -8.42 -7.22 -8.32
C PHE A 112 -9.29 -7.90 -7.25
N GLY A 113 -10.43 -8.44 -7.67
CA GLY A 113 -11.05 -9.49 -6.89
C GLY A 113 -11.59 -9.05 -5.55
N ILE A 114 -12.22 -7.86 -5.45
CA ILE A 114 -13.08 -7.58 -4.29
C ILE A 114 -14.20 -8.62 -4.34
N ARG A 115 -14.02 -9.71 -3.59
CA ARG A 115 -14.99 -10.77 -3.50
C ARG A 115 -16.14 -10.18 -2.71
N ARG A 116 -17.10 -9.56 -3.41
CA ARG A 116 -18.40 -9.24 -2.81
C ARG A 116 -18.88 -10.53 -2.20
N PHE A 117 -19.18 -10.52 -0.91
CA PHE A 117 -19.99 -11.56 -0.30
C PHE A 117 -21.23 -11.69 -1.19
N ARG A 118 -21.29 -12.77 -1.97
CA ARG A 118 -22.46 -13.17 -2.71
C ARG A 118 -23.26 -13.98 -1.70
N PRO A 119 -24.27 -13.42 -1.00
CA PRO A 119 -25.25 -14.30 -0.40
C PRO A 119 -25.79 -15.19 -1.54
N PRO A 120 -25.90 -16.50 -1.35
CA PRO A 120 -26.48 -17.39 -2.34
C PRO A 120 -27.82 -16.80 -2.80
N GLY A 121 -27.98 -16.65 -4.11
CA GLY A 121 -29.23 -16.18 -4.67
C GLY A 121 -30.39 -17.09 -4.29
N TYR A 122 -31.56 -16.46 -4.22
CA TYR A 122 -32.94 -16.97 -4.19
C TYR A 122 -33.45 -17.72 -2.93
N ILE A 123 -34.20 -17.00 -2.09
CA ILE A 123 -35.60 -17.39 -1.78
C ILE A 123 -36.46 -16.13 -1.98
N LEU A 124 -37.14 -16.07 -3.12
CA LEU A 124 -38.40 -15.34 -3.24
C LEU A 124 -39.39 -16.07 -2.32
N CYS A 125 -39.73 -15.48 -1.18
CA CYS A 125 -41.01 -15.80 -0.55
C CYS A 125 -41.95 -14.67 -0.96
N LEU A 126 -42.71 -14.93 -2.04
CA LEU A 126 -43.93 -14.16 -2.30
C LEU A 126 -44.81 -14.27 -1.06
N ARG A 127 -45.36 -13.14 -0.63
CA ARG A 127 -46.48 -13.13 0.32
C ARG A 127 -47.61 -13.99 -0.24
N GLN A 128 -48.14 -14.87 0.60
CA GLN A 128 -49.58 -14.98 0.79
C GLN A 128 -49.85 -14.56 2.23
#